data_AF-A0A090X8M8-F1
#
_entry.id   AF-A0A090X8M8-F1
#
_cell.length_a   1.000
_cell.length_b   1.000
_cell.length_c   1.000
_cell.angle_alpha   90.00
_cell.angle_beta   90.00
_cell.angle_gamma   90.00
#
_symmetry.space_group_name_H-M   'P 1'
#
loop_
_entity.id
_entity.type
_entity.pdbx_description
1 polymer ?
#
loop_
_entity_poly.entity_id
_entity_poly.type
_entity_poly.pdbx_seq_one_letter_code
_entity_poly.pdbx_strand_id
1 'polypeptide(L)'
;MRLSHWNVAAALACFLLLVSVGQAQRRGNGGRGRGQGRNRGQSQRQQAAPAAAAPAANRPASDCTLSTGEPGICQPLSHCVFQFNAIEDLALSKCGATTKVCCPLNTPAATGTLDFSRPVTVTARRVSIPKISKDDLDIAGRASLSIVRGIEDAERTLLNDGKFAKKRTTASLHAAFFGSKPIVQSLGRDGLIGLEATRELARKFNLDSTQGRDGLQRFNIQNTVISDACPPVPRCPSTKYRSPDGRCNNLQNREWGKSLTAFERFMPPNYADGLTLPRVSLDGNPLPNPRTISVAADPDGDFPNERNTLMLMQFAQFVDHDLTLTGVTRFRNGSAITCCDEEFLTNPTKRHFACMPIDLDANDHFYSEFNLRCIEFVRSVPAPRPQCTFGPREQLNQLTAYMDSSNIYGSTEEEAKSLRSFRDGRLASTFFSRDELLPRQTDGTQECNEQGTDFVCFRAGDERVNEQVSLTAMHTLWLREHNRVAGELHRLNPGWKDEILYQEARRIVAAEFQHICFNEFLPLLLGRKVMEQFDLLLTPYGYSHSYDPNLNAGIGNVFATAAYRYGHTRRAGQHRADQRGRIRAQADTAGGPVLQSERNSTTRATLDRFFRGLITRAVHRPTIASSRNN
;
A
#
# COMPACT_ATOMS: atom_id res chain seq x y z
N MET A 1 2.93 17.27 36.53
CA MET A 1 4.28 17.01 35.98
C MET A 1 4.28 17.42 34.52
N ARG A 2 5.17 18.33 34.13
CA ARG A 2 5.15 19.07 32.85
C ARG A 2 5.63 18.17 31.71
N LEU A 3 4.70 17.72 30.87
CA LEU A 3 4.97 17.08 29.58
C LEU A 3 5.54 18.13 28.61
N SER A 4 6.65 17.81 27.96
CA SER A 4 7.35 18.70 27.04
C SER A 4 6.51 18.95 25.78
N HIS A 5 6.12 20.21 25.60
CA HIS A 5 5.28 20.76 24.53
C HIS A 5 5.83 20.65 23.08
N TRP A 6 6.86 19.84 22.82
CA TRP A 6 7.61 19.87 21.56
C TRP A 6 7.12 18.87 20.49
N ASN A 7 6.55 17.72 20.87
CA ASN A 7 6.16 16.68 19.89
C ASN A 7 4.83 16.95 19.19
N VAL A 8 3.91 17.66 19.86
CA VAL A 8 2.61 18.07 19.27
C VAL A 8 2.79 19.28 18.34
N ALA A 9 3.76 20.16 18.65
CA ALA A 9 4.07 21.34 17.83
C ALA A 9 4.67 20.98 16.46
N ALA A 10 5.43 19.87 16.35
CA ALA A 10 6.04 19.44 15.09
C ALA A 10 5.01 18.89 14.09
N ALA A 11 3.98 18.18 14.57
CA ALA A 11 2.89 17.69 13.72
C ALA A 11 1.96 18.83 13.26
N LEU A 12 1.69 19.81 14.12
CA LEU A 12 0.92 21.02 13.76
C LEU A 12 1.68 21.94 12.80
N ALA A 13 3.00 22.04 12.91
CA ALA A 13 3.82 22.84 12.00
C ALA A 13 3.78 22.31 10.55
N CYS A 14 3.76 20.98 10.37
CA CYS A 14 3.58 20.37 9.04
C CYS A 14 2.21 20.70 8.41
N PHE A 15 1.17 20.88 9.22
CA PHE A 15 -0.19 21.18 8.73
C PHE A 15 -0.41 22.67 8.45
N LEU A 16 0.19 23.57 9.24
CA LEU A 16 0.11 25.03 9.03
C LEU A 16 0.95 25.51 7.82
N LEU A 17 1.92 24.72 7.36
CA LEU A 17 2.73 25.01 6.17
C LEU A 17 1.95 24.91 4.86
N LEU A 18 0.87 24.12 4.80
CA LEU A 18 0.04 24.01 3.59
C LEU A 18 -0.93 25.21 3.42
N VAL A 19 -1.24 25.93 4.51
CA VAL A 19 -2.23 27.02 4.50
C VAL A 19 -1.61 28.39 4.20
N SER A 20 -0.33 28.60 4.54
CA SER A 20 0.34 29.91 4.44
C SER A 20 0.88 30.26 3.04
N VAL A 21 0.95 29.29 2.12
CA VAL A 21 1.35 29.53 0.70
C VAL A 21 0.27 30.27 -0.10
N GLY A 22 -0.95 30.44 0.44
CA GLY A 22 -2.08 31.05 -0.26
C GLY A 22 -2.13 32.57 -0.37
N GLN A 23 -1.28 33.34 0.34
CA GLN A 23 -1.47 34.80 0.43
C GLN A 23 -0.29 35.70 0.00
N ALA A 24 0.86 35.16 -0.39
CA ALA A 24 2.05 35.98 -0.63
C ALA A 24 2.39 36.30 -2.10
N GLN A 25 1.55 35.99 -3.09
CA GLN A 25 1.80 36.34 -4.50
C GLN A 25 0.63 37.09 -5.14
N ARG A 26 0.38 38.29 -4.64
CA ARG A 26 -0.22 39.38 -5.41
C ARG A 26 0.63 40.62 -5.21
N ARG A 27 1.63 40.83 -6.07
CA ARG A 27 2.19 42.14 -6.47
C ARG A 27 3.42 41.93 -7.37
N GLY A 28 3.41 42.58 -8.54
CA GLY A 28 4.61 42.82 -9.36
C GLY A 28 4.55 42.37 -10.82
N ASN A 29 4.03 43.26 -11.69
CA ASN A 29 4.61 43.75 -12.97
C ASN A 29 5.22 42.72 -13.95
N GLY A 30 4.88 42.67 -15.25
CA GLY A 30 4.55 43.78 -16.16
C GLY A 30 5.78 44.11 -17.04
N GLY A 31 5.88 43.51 -18.24
CA GLY A 31 6.97 43.80 -19.19
C GLY A 31 6.82 43.06 -20.53
N ARG A 32 6.88 43.80 -21.64
CA ARG A 32 6.56 43.44 -23.05
C ARG A 32 7.79 42.96 -23.85
N GLY A 33 7.53 42.27 -24.98
CA GLY A 33 8.36 42.28 -26.22
C GLY A 33 8.39 40.93 -26.96
N ARG A 34 7.65 40.71 -28.07
CA ARG A 34 8.04 40.87 -29.50
C ARG A 34 9.42 40.26 -29.81
N GLY A 35 9.68 39.41 -30.81
CA GLY A 35 8.90 38.87 -31.94
C GLY A 35 9.88 38.35 -33.02
N GLN A 36 9.42 37.39 -33.82
CA GLN A 36 9.86 36.99 -35.18
C GLN A 36 11.27 36.39 -35.43
N GLY A 37 11.29 35.36 -36.31
CA GLY A 37 12.35 35.23 -37.33
C GLY A 37 12.82 33.81 -37.67
N ARG A 38 12.26 33.25 -38.75
CA ARG A 38 12.64 32.03 -39.48
C ARG A 38 14.16 31.87 -39.75
N ASN A 39 14.66 30.62 -39.79
CA ASN A 39 15.06 29.99 -41.06
C ASN A 39 15.43 28.50 -40.95
N ARG A 40 15.05 27.76 -42.01
CA ARG A 40 15.43 26.38 -42.33
C ARG A 40 16.85 26.35 -42.90
N GLY A 41 17.62 25.32 -42.54
CA GLY A 41 18.85 24.93 -43.23
C GLY A 41 19.22 23.49 -42.88
N GLN A 42 18.90 22.57 -43.78
CA GLN A 42 19.46 21.22 -43.78
C GLN A 42 20.91 21.31 -44.28
N SER A 43 21.86 20.75 -43.54
CA SER A 43 23.13 20.31 -44.09
C SER A 43 23.62 19.08 -43.34
N GLN A 44 23.80 17.99 -44.07
CA GLN A 44 24.52 16.79 -43.64
C GLN A 44 26.01 17.13 -43.50
N ARG A 45 26.67 16.66 -42.44
CA ARG A 45 27.95 15.92 -42.53
C ARG A 45 28.51 15.49 -41.17
N GLN A 46 28.99 14.24 -41.18
CA GLN A 46 30.21 13.73 -40.55
C GLN A 46 30.22 13.46 -39.03
N GLN A 47 30.36 12.17 -38.73
CA GLN A 47 30.84 11.62 -37.48
C GLN A 47 32.23 12.19 -37.16
N ALA A 48 32.37 12.84 -36.02
CA ALA A 48 33.65 13.21 -35.41
C ALA A 48 33.81 12.50 -34.05
N ALA A 49 35.05 12.08 -33.79
CA ALA A 49 35.53 11.40 -32.58
C ALA A 49 35.28 12.24 -31.30
N PRO A 50 35.35 11.63 -30.08
CA PRO A 50 34.83 12.26 -28.87
C PRO A 50 35.65 13.48 -28.46
N ALA A 51 34.98 14.62 -28.33
CA ALA A 51 35.55 15.86 -27.85
C ALA A 51 35.85 15.79 -26.34
N ALA A 52 36.96 16.42 -25.96
CA ALA A 52 37.48 16.54 -24.61
C ALA A 52 36.44 17.10 -23.60
N ALA A 53 36.61 16.68 -22.35
CA ALA A 53 35.76 17.03 -21.21
C ALA A 53 35.48 18.54 -21.11
N ALA A 54 34.19 18.88 -21.00
CA ALA A 54 33.71 20.22 -20.67
C ALA A 54 34.19 20.64 -19.25
N PRO A 55 34.43 21.94 -19.00
CA PRO A 55 34.86 22.42 -17.69
C PRO A 55 33.76 22.22 -16.65
N ALA A 56 34.18 21.97 -15.41
CA ALA A 56 33.33 21.71 -14.26
C ALA A 56 32.19 22.74 -14.13
N ALA A 57 30.95 22.28 -14.23
CA ALA A 57 29.77 23.08 -13.89
C ALA A 57 29.86 23.54 -12.42
N ASN A 58 29.49 24.80 -12.17
CA ASN A 58 29.37 25.42 -10.85
C ASN A 58 28.73 24.46 -9.84
N ARG A 59 29.51 24.00 -8.86
CA ARG A 59 28.96 23.28 -7.70
C ARG A 59 28.05 24.25 -6.94
N PRO A 60 26.83 23.85 -6.55
CA PRO A 60 25.98 24.69 -5.72
C PRO A 60 26.71 25.04 -4.40
N ALA A 61 26.74 26.32 -4.05
CA ALA A 61 27.34 26.79 -2.81
C ALA A 61 26.51 26.28 -1.62
N SER A 62 27.19 25.72 -0.61
CA SER A 62 26.59 25.28 0.65
C SER A 62 26.04 26.48 1.42
N ASP A 63 24.80 26.40 1.91
CA ASP A 63 24.19 27.43 2.78
C ASP A 63 23.94 26.93 4.22
N CYS A 64 24.16 25.63 4.46
CA CYS A 64 24.02 25.00 5.77
C CYS A 64 24.94 23.77 5.90
N THR A 65 24.99 23.19 7.10
CA THR A 65 25.73 21.96 7.39
C THR A 65 24.79 20.96 8.06
N LEU A 66 24.80 19.71 7.58
CA LEU A 66 24.00 18.63 8.15
C LEU A 66 24.52 18.23 9.52
N SER A 67 23.68 17.50 10.27
CA SER A 67 24.08 16.88 11.55
C SER A 67 25.27 15.92 11.42
N THR A 68 25.50 15.38 10.22
CA THR A 68 26.63 14.52 9.87
C THR A 68 27.93 15.30 9.60
N GLY A 69 27.88 16.64 9.57
CA GLY A 69 29.01 17.51 9.21
C GLY A 69 29.17 17.75 7.71
N GLU A 70 28.31 17.15 6.88
CA GLU A 70 28.35 17.34 5.42
C GLU A 70 27.74 18.70 5.01
N PRO A 71 28.29 19.35 3.97
CA PRO A 71 27.72 20.59 3.45
C PRO A 71 26.38 20.34 2.75
N GLY A 72 25.43 21.27 2.95
CA GLY A 72 24.06 21.14 2.50
C GLY A 72 23.45 22.43 1.94
N ILE A 73 22.21 22.30 1.44
CA ILE A 73 21.37 23.40 0.97
C ILE A 73 20.02 23.44 1.72
N CYS A 74 19.56 24.62 2.14
CA CYS A 74 18.36 24.82 2.92
C CYS A 74 17.09 24.79 2.06
N GLN A 75 16.30 23.72 2.16
CA GLN A 75 15.07 23.54 1.38
C GLN A 75 13.90 23.05 2.25
N PRO A 76 12.64 23.18 1.77
CA PRO A 76 11.51 22.54 2.42
C PRO A 76 11.75 21.03 2.62
N LEU A 77 11.23 20.47 3.72
CA LEU A 77 11.35 19.05 4.06
C LEU A 77 11.02 18.12 2.88
N SER A 78 9.95 18.42 2.15
CA SER A 78 9.50 17.64 1.00
C SER A 78 10.54 17.51 -0.12
N HIS A 79 11.56 18.38 -0.17
CA HIS A 79 12.56 18.39 -1.24
C HIS A 79 13.70 17.39 -1.01
N CYS A 80 13.92 16.95 0.23
CA CYS A 80 15.05 16.07 0.53
C CYS A 80 14.81 15.10 1.68
N VAL A 81 13.58 14.94 2.18
CA VAL A 81 13.24 13.94 3.22
C VAL A 81 13.77 12.54 2.87
N PHE A 82 13.80 12.19 1.58
CA PHE A 82 14.29 10.93 1.04
C PHE A 82 15.82 10.77 1.07
N GLN A 83 16.54 11.86 1.31
CA GLN A 83 18.00 11.89 1.44
C GLN A 83 18.44 11.67 2.90
N PHE A 84 17.48 11.65 3.84
CA PHE A 84 17.74 11.34 5.24
C PHE A 84 17.47 9.86 5.50
N ASN A 85 18.43 9.23 6.16
CA ASN A 85 18.35 7.82 6.52
C ASN A 85 17.58 7.60 7.84
N ALA A 86 17.32 8.68 8.58
CA ALA A 86 16.64 8.68 9.86
C ALA A 86 15.88 9.99 10.08
N ILE A 87 14.79 9.94 10.86
CA ILE A 87 14.01 11.14 11.22
C ILE A 87 14.84 12.06 12.12
N GLU A 88 15.79 11.49 12.86
CA GLU A 88 16.71 12.20 13.74
C GLU A 88 17.71 13.04 12.93
N ASP A 89 18.26 12.49 11.85
CA ASP A 89 19.13 13.24 10.93
C ASP A 89 18.38 14.45 10.35
N LEU A 90 17.11 14.25 10.01
CA LEU A 90 16.23 15.30 9.53
C LEU A 90 15.93 16.36 10.61
N ALA A 91 15.64 15.92 11.83
CA ALA A 91 15.34 16.80 12.96
C ALA A 91 16.54 17.64 13.38
N LEU A 92 17.75 17.10 13.24
CA LEU A 92 19.02 17.75 13.57
C LEU A 92 19.53 18.64 12.43
N SER A 93 19.12 18.39 11.19
CA SER A 93 19.52 19.17 10.02
C SER A 93 18.55 20.33 9.76
N LYS A 94 18.20 21.14 10.76
CA LYS A 94 17.30 22.30 10.57
C LYS A 94 18.03 23.54 10.07
N CYS A 95 17.38 24.31 9.21
CA CYS A 95 17.92 25.55 8.68
C CYS A 95 17.41 26.78 9.45
N GLY A 96 18.22 27.27 10.39
CA GLY A 96 17.90 28.45 11.19
C GLY A 96 16.53 28.34 11.90
N ALA A 97 15.81 29.46 12.00
CA ALA A 97 14.46 29.52 12.59
C ALA A 97 13.33 29.22 11.58
N THR A 98 13.65 28.68 10.40
CA THR A 98 12.67 28.42 9.33
C THR A 98 12.14 26.98 9.35
N THR A 99 11.09 26.70 8.58
CA THR A 99 10.53 25.35 8.38
C THR A 99 11.31 24.51 7.36
N LYS A 100 12.52 24.94 7.01
CA LYS A 100 13.41 24.28 6.06
C LYS A 100 14.41 23.38 6.78
N VAL A 101 14.88 22.37 6.07
CA VAL A 101 15.93 21.43 6.49
C VAL A 101 17.13 21.53 5.55
N CYS A 102 18.30 21.20 6.08
CA CYS A 102 19.58 21.22 5.41
C CYS A 102 19.78 19.91 4.65
N CYS A 103 19.62 19.96 3.34
CA CYS A 103 19.68 18.80 2.45
C CYS A 103 21.13 18.52 1.99
N PRO A 104 21.61 17.27 1.90
CA PRO A 104 22.95 16.96 1.40
C PRO A 104 23.21 17.49 -0.02
N LEU A 105 24.41 18.02 -0.28
CA LEU A 105 24.80 18.51 -1.64
C LEU A 105 25.12 17.40 -2.65
N ASN A 106 25.41 16.16 -2.20
CA ASN A 106 25.91 15.08 -3.05
C ASN A 106 24.86 14.00 -3.37
N THR A 107 24.10 14.23 -4.44
CA THR A 107 23.47 13.23 -5.35
C THR A 107 22.95 14.01 -6.58
N PRO A 108 22.74 13.41 -7.78
CA PRO A 108 22.72 14.08 -9.09
C PRO A 108 21.64 15.18 -9.22
N ALA A 109 21.95 16.33 -8.65
CA ALA A 109 21.09 17.50 -8.51
C ALA A 109 21.94 18.79 -8.44
N ALA A 110 23.24 18.70 -8.72
CA ALA A 110 24.11 19.87 -8.92
C ALA A 110 23.89 20.55 -10.28
N THR A 111 22.98 20.04 -11.12
CA THR A 111 22.69 20.56 -12.47
C THR A 111 21.37 21.34 -12.58
N GLY A 112 20.68 21.63 -11.47
CA GLY A 112 19.70 22.73 -11.46
C GLY A 112 18.25 22.41 -11.83
N THR A 113 17.81 21.16 -11.75
CA THR A 113 16.38 20.80 -11.63
C THR A 113 16.28 19.53 -10.80
N LEU A 114 15.83 19.63 -9.55
CA LEU A 114 15.42 18.45 -8.78
C LEU A 114 14.21 17.84 -9.49
N ASP A 115 14.41 16.69 -10.11
CA ASP A 115 13.35 15.95 -10.77
C ASP A 115 12.51 15.20 -9.72
N PHE A 116 11.43 15.84 -9.29
CA PHE A 116 10.44 15.26 -8.37
C PHE A 116 9.70 14.05 -8.98
N SER A 117 9.90 13.73 -10.27
CA SER A 117 9.22 12.62 -10.93
C SER A 117 9.74 11.23 -10.55
N ARG A 118 10.85 11.13 -9.79
CA ARG A 118 11.50 9.84 -9.47
C ARG A 118 11.58 9.57 -7.96
N PRO A 119 11.10 8.40 -7.47
CA PRO A 119 11.37 7.92 -6.12
C PRO A 119 12.87 7.68 -5.93
N VAL A 120 13.41 8.12 -4.80
CA VAL A 120 14.82 7.90 -4.45
C VAL A 120 15.06 6.43 -4.14
N THR A 121 16.13 5.86 -4.71
CA THR A 121 16.61 4.52 -4.32
C THR A 121 17.24 4.60 -2.93
N VAL A 122 16.61 3.98 -1.94
CA VAL A 122 17.17 3.88 -0.59
C VAL A 122 18.33 2.89 -0.61
N THR A 123 19.56 3.41 -0.47
CA THR A 123 20.76 2.58 -0.35
C THR A 123 21.13 2.38 1.11
N ALA A 124 21.38 1.14 1.52
CA ALA A 124 21.89 0.83 2.86
C ALA A 124 23.18 1.63 3.16
N ARG A 125 23.27 2.21 4.36
CA ARG A 125 24.44 2.97 4.79
C ARG A 125 25.68 2.07 4.80
N ARG A 126 26.81 2.58 4.28
CA ARG A 126 28.11 1.92 4.46
C ARG A 126 28.51 2.03 5.93
N VAL A 127 28.33 0.92 6.65
CA VAL A 127 28.74 0.77 8.05
C VAL A 127 29.85 -0.28 8.16
N SER A 128 30.76 -0.08 9.11
CA SER A 128 31.77 -1.10 9.43
C SER A 128 31.11 -2.24 10.19
N ILE A 129 31.36 -3.46 9.73
CA ILE A 129 30.93 -4.69 10.39
C ILE A 129 32.13 -5.66 10.47
N PRO A 130 32.17 -6.57 11.45
CA PRO A 130 33.15 -7.64 11.49
C PRO A 130 33.19 -8.45 10.19
N LYS A 131 34.32 -9.13 9.92
CA LYS A 131 34.42 -10.03 8.78
C LYS A 131 33.49 -11.23 8.99
N ILE A 132 32.51 -11.38 8.11
CA ILE A 132 31.58 -12.52 8.09
C ILE A 132 31.99 -13.44 6.94
N SER A 133 32.27 -14.70 7.25
CA SER A 133 32.65 -15.71 6.27
C SER A 133 31.43 -16.39 5.65
N LYS A 134 31.66 -17.14 4.57
CA LYS A 134 30.63 -17.99 3.95
C LYS A 134 30.06 -19.02 4.94
N ASP A 135 30.91 -19.59 5.80
CA ASP A 135 30.52 -20.57 6.80
C ASP A 135 29.64 -19.95 7.88
N ASP A 136 29.90 -18.68 8.25
CA ASP A 136 29.04 -17.95 9.18
C ASP A 136 27.63 -17.77 8.63
N LEU A 137 27.50 -17.46 7.33
CA LEU A 137 26.21 -17.35 6.66
C LEU A 137 25.46 -18.70 6.66
N ASP A 138 26.17 -19.80 6.41
CA ASP A 138 25.56 -21.13 6.42
C ASP A 138 25.18 -21.62 7.82
N ILE A 139 25.99 -21.29 8.83
CA ILE A 139 25.65 -21.57 10.24
C ILE A 139 24.38 -20.81 10.62
N ALA A 140 24.29 -19.52 10.29
CA ALA A 140 23.10 -18.72 10.53
C ALA A 140 21.87 -19.24 9.75
N GLY A 141 22.06 -19.68 8.50
CA GLY A 141 21.01 -20.31 7.71
C GLY A 141 20.49 -21.63 8.31
N ARG A 142 21.37 -22.50 8.83
CA ARG A 142 20.93 -23.73 9.52
C ARG A 142 20.20 -23.41 10.83
N ALA A 143 20.70 -22.43 11.58
CA ALA A 143 20.05 -21.97 12.80
C ALA A 143 18.64 -21.42 12.52
N SER A 144 18.46 -20.62 11.47
CA SER A 144 17.14 -20.09 11.11
C SER A 144 16.15 -21.19 10.71
N LEU A 145 16.59 -22.22 9.97
CA LEU A 145 15.74 -23.38 9.67
C LEU A 145 15.29 -24.11 10.95
N SER A 146 16.17 -24.22 11.95
CA SER A 146 15.81 -24.81 13.25
C SER A 146 14.81 -23.94 14.03
N ILE A 147 15.01 -22.62 14.03
CA ILE A 147 14.11 -21.66 14.69
C ILE A 147 12.71 -21.69 14.07
N VAL A 148 12.63 -21.65 12.73
CA VAL A 148 11.35 -21.69 12.01
C VAL A 148 10.62 -23.00 12.24
N ARG A 149 11.33 -24.14 12.30
CA ARG A 149 10.71 -25.42 12.71
C ARG A 149 10.15 -25.36 14.13
N GLY A 150 10.87 -24.76 15.08
CA GLY A 150 10.37 -24.57 16.45
C GLY A 150 9.11 -23.70 16.50
N ILE A 151 9.01 -22.68 15.65
CA ILE A 151 7.79 -21.86 15.50
C ILE A 151 6.64 -22.72 14.96
N GLU A 152 6.87 -23.51 13.91
CA GLU A 152 5.85 -24.42 13.36
C GLU A 152 5.36 -25.44 14.40
N ASP A 153 6.26 -25.93 15.25
CA ASP A 153 5.91 -26.86 16.33
C ASP A 153 5.04 -26.18 17.39
N ALA A 154 5.38 -24.95 17.78
CA ALA A 154 4.58 -24.14 18.70
C ALA A 154 3.19 -23.81 18.11
N GLU A 155 3.12 -23.49 16.81
CA GLU A 155 1.85 -23.27 16.10
C GLU A 155 0.94 -24.51 16.14
N ARG A 156 1.50 -25.73 15.99
CA ARG A 156 0.72 -26.96 16.11
C ARG A 156 0.16 -27.14 17.51
N THR A 157 0.93 -26.83 18.55
CA THR A 157 0.44 -26.87 19.94
C THR A 157 -0.73 -25.90 20.14
N LEU A 158 -0.60 -24.65 19.68
CA LEU A 158 -1.67 -23.66 19.76
C LEU A 158 -2.96 -24.13 19.05
N LEU A 159 -2.84 -24.74 17.87
CA LEU A 159 -3.98 -25.29 17.15
C LEU A 159 -4.64 -26.44 17.91
N ASN A 160 -3.85 -27.37 18.47
CA ASN A 160 -4.34 -28.51 19.27
C ASN A 160 -5.05 -28.05 20.54
N ASP A 161 -4.56 -26.99 21.17
CA ASP A 161 -5.17 -26.36 22.36
C ASP A 161 -6.40 -25.50 21.99
N GLY A 162 -6.76 -25.45 20.71
CA GLY A 162 -7.90 -24.67 20.24
C GLY A 162 -7.68 -23.15 20.26
N LYS A 163 -6.43 -22.68 20.32
CA LYS A 163 -6.04 -21.27 20.39
C LYS A 163 -5.92 -20.64 19.01
N PHE A 164 -7.06 -20.40 18.38
CA PHE A 164 -7.19 -19.70 17.10
C PHE A 164 -8.49 -18.90 17.09
N ALA A 165 -8.57 -17.88 16.22
CA ALA A 165 -9.77 -17.08 16.09
C ALA A 165 -10.93 -17.96 15.58
N LYS A 166 -11.94 -18.15 16.44
CA LYS A 166 -13.11 -18.98 16.13
C LYS A 166 -13.95 -18.28 15.07
N LYS A 167 -14.60 -19.06 14.22
CA LYS A 167 -15.52 -18.51 13.20
C LYS A 167 -16.64 -17.68 13.84
N ARG A 168 -17.17 -16.71 13.11
CA ARG A 168 -18.23 -15.78 13.55
C ARG A 168 -17.80 -14.85 14.70
N THR A 169 -16.51 -14.77 14.98
CA THR A 169 -15.98 -13.76 15.91
C THR A 169 -15.54 -12.53 15.14
N THR A 170 -15.44 -11.40 15.82
CA THR A 170 -14.87 -10.18 15.22
C THR A 170 -13.44 -10.41 14.73
N ALA A 171 -12.68 -11.25 15.42
CA ALA A 171 -11.32 -11.63 15.06
C ALA A 171 -11.24 -12.36 13.72
N SER A 172 -12.08 -13.39 13.53
CA SER A 172 -12.09 -14.20 12.31
C SER A 172 -12.62 -13.41 11.11
N LEU A 173 -13.65 -12.59 11.32
CA LEU A 173 -14.18 -11.66 10.32
C LEU A 173 -13.15 -10.62 9.89
N HIS A 174 -12.46 -9.99 10.83
CA HIS A 174 -11.40 -9.03 10.52
C HIS A 174 -10.26 -9.68 9.76
N ALA A 175 -9.84 -10.88 10.17
CA ALA A 175 -8.78 -11.62 9.50
C ALA A 175 -9.13 -11.90 8.02
N ALA A 176 -10.39 -12.18 7.70
CA ALA A 176 -10.84 -12.47 6.33
C ALA A 176 -10.56 -11.33 5.34
N PHE A 177 -10.49 -10.07 5.79
CA PHE A 177 -10.18 -8.92 4.94
C PHE A 177 -8.70 -8.80 4.53
N PHE A 178 -7.79 -9.57 5.15
CA PHE A 178 -6.37 -9.60 4.75
C PHE A 178 -6.04 -10.72 3.78
N GLY A 179 -7.07 -11.42 3.32
CA GLY A 179 -6.97 -12.53 2.41
C GLY A 179 -6.49 -13.84 3.03
N SER A 180 -6.55 -14.90 2.23
CA SER A 180 -6.33 -16.29 2.67
C SER A 180 -5.42 -17.10 1.75
N LYS A 181 -4.77 -16.46 0.77
CA LYS A 181 -3.90 -17.10 -0.23
C LYS A 181 -2.82 -17.96 0.45
N PRO A 182 -2.77 -19.29 0.21
CA PRO A 182 -1.74 -20.15 0.79
C PRO A 182 -0.31 -19.73 0.43
N ILE A 183 -0.11 -19.22 -0.79
CA ILE A 183 1.19 -18.73 -1.26
C ILE A 183 1.74 -17.58 -0.41
N VAL A 184 0.88 -16.75 0.20
CA VAL A 184 1.29 -15.66 1.09
C VAL A 184 1.94 -16.19 2.36
N GLN A 185 1.42 -17.29 2.91
CA GLN A 185 2.01 -17.93 4.10
C GLN A 185 3.32 -18.66 3.74
N SER A 186 3.41 -19.27 2.55
CA SER A 186 4.67 -19.85 2.06
C SER A 186 5.76 -18.79 1.92
N LEU A 187 5.48 -17.67 1.24
CA LEU A 187 6.43 -16.57 1.12
C LEU A 187 6.73 -15.93 2.47
N GLY A 188 5.73 -15.86 3.36
CA GLY A 188 5.89 -15.42 4.74
C GLY A 188 6.89 -16.29 5.51
N ARG A 189 6.86 -17.61 5.31
CA ARG A 189 7.82 -18.55 5.90
C ARG A 189 9.22 -18.33 5.33
N ASP A 190 9.34 -18.15 4.02
CA ASP A 190 10.63 -17.93 3.36
C ASP A 190 11.27 -16.60 3.80
N GLY A 191 10.48 -15.53 3.91
CA GLY A 191 10.93 -14.27 4.48
C GLY A 191 11.31 -14.38 5.96
N LEU A 192 10.64 -15.24 6.74
CA LEU A 192 10.99 -15.49 8.13
C LEU A 192 12.34 -16.23 8.25
N ILE A 193 12.63 -17.18 7.37
CA ILE A 193 13.95 -17.87 7.33
C ILE A 193 15.08 -16.86 7.12
N GLY A 194 14.94 -15.96 6.15
CA GLY A 194 15.94 -14.91 5.88
C GLY A 194 16.06 -13.92 7.03
N LEU A 195 14.95 -13.53 7.65
CA LEU A 195 14.92 -12.62 8.78
C LEU A 195 15.59 -13.24 10.03
N GLU A 196 15.27 -14.48 10.39
CA GLU A 196 15.88 -15.15 11.54
C GLU A 196 17.37 -15.42 11.31
N ALA A 197 17.78 -15.78 10.09
CA ALA A 197 19.21 -15.90 9.77
C ALA A 197 19.95 -14.56 9.93
N THR A 198 19.30 -13.45 9.56
CA THR A 198 19.83 -12.10 9.78
C THR A 198 19.97 -11.80 11.29
N ARG A 199 18.97 -12.17 12.10
CA ARG A 199 19.02 -11.99 13.56
C ARG A 199 20.11 -12.83 14.21
N GLU A 200 20.32 -14.06 13.74
CA GLU A 200 21.41 -14.93 14.21
C GLU A 200 22.79 -14.33 13.91
N LEU A 201 23.00 -13.77 12.72
CA LEU A 201 24.23 -13.05 12.40
C LEU A 201 24.40 -11.82 13.31
N ALA A 202 23.35 -11.02 13.49
CA ALA A 202 23.41 -9.85 14.37
C ALA A 202 23.78 -10.21 15.80
N ARG A 203 23.20 -11.29 16.36
CA ARG A 203 23.55 -11.81 17.69
C ARG A 203 24.99 -12.32 17.76
N LYS A 204 25.37 -13.19 16.81
CA LYS A 204 26.71 -13.83 16.79
C LYS A 204 27.84 -12.81 16.76
N PHE A 205 27.65 -11.72 16.01
CA PHE A 205 28.66 -10.68 15.84
C PHE A 205 28.42 -9.44 16.71
N ASN A 206 27.43 -9.48 17.63
CA ASN A 206 27.04 -8.38 18.50
C ASN A 206 26.85 -7.05 17.75
N LEU A 207 26.11 -7.10 16.64
CA LEU A 207 25.85 -5.94 15.79
C LEU A 207 24.81 -5.02 16.43
N ASP A 208 25.05 -3.71 16.36
CA ASP A 208 24.03 -2.73 16.71
C ASP A 208 22.88 -2.67 15.67
N SER A 209 21.84 -1.89 15.96
CA SER A 209 20.66 -1.77 15.10
C SER A 209 20.99 -1.29 13.69
N THR A 210 21.96 -0.38 13.53
CA THR A 210 22.35 0.14 12.21
C THR A 210 23.23 -0.87 11.47
N GLN A 211 24.16 -1.52 12.17
CA GLN A 211 25.00 -2.60 11.62
C GLN A 211 24.17 -3.79 11.16
N GLY A 212 23.19 -4.22 11.96
CA GLY A 212 22.25 -5.26 11.58
C GLY A 212 21.38 -4.85 10.40
N ARG A 213 20.76 -3.66 10.46
CA ARG A 213 19.88 -3.15 9.41
C ARG A 213 20.59 -2.95 8.08
N ASP A 214 21.69 -2.20 8.06
CA ASP A 214 22.35 -1.73 6.84
C ASP A 214 23.56 -2.59 6.46
N GLY A 215 24.32 -3.05 7.46
CA GLY A 215 25.56 -3.78 7.26
C GLY A 215 25.32 -5.16 6.62
N LEU A 216 24.33 -5.90 7.08
CA LEU A 216 24.06 -7.27 6.63
C LEU A 216 23.48 -7.34 5.20
N GLN A 217 22.93 -6.25 4.66
CA GLN A 217 22.35 -6.24 3.31
C GLN A 217 23.37 -6.46 2.19
N ARG A 218 24.67 -6.37 2.47
CA ARG A 218 25.74 -6.65 1.50
C ARG A 218 25.92 -8.15 1.20
N PHE A 219 25.30 -9.02 2.00
CA PHE A 219 25.36 -10.48 1.81
C PHE A 219 24.07 -10.97 1.15
N ASN A 220 24.20 -12.03 0.34
CA ASN A 220 23.11 -12.61 -0.42
C ASN A 220 22.79 -14.03 0.06
N ILE A 221 21.50 -14.32 0.22
CA ILE A 221 20.96 -15.61 0.68
C ILE A 221 21.11 -16.69 -0.42
N GLN A 222 21.10 -16.32 -1.70
CA GLN A 222 21.20 -17.26 -2.83
C GLN A 222 22.46 -18.13 -2.78
N ASN A 223 23.53 -17.63 -2.16
CA ASN A 223 24.79 -18.34 -2.03
C ASN A 223 24.90 -19.02 -0.65
N THR A 224 23.82 -19.57 -0.12
CA THR A 224 23.80 -20.19 1.22
C THR A 224 22.92 -21.43 1.26
N VAL A 225 22.98 -22.17 2.36
CA VAL A 225 22.11 -23.34 2.63
C VAL A 225 20.61 -23.04 2.68
N ILE A 226 20.21 -21.77 2.69
CA ILE A 226 18.81 -21.32 2.67
C ILE A 226 18.45 -20.63 1.34
N SER A 227 19.16 -20.95 0.25
CA SER A 227 18.89 -20.42 -1.10
C SER A 227 17.46 -20.65 -1.57
N ASP A 228 16.81 -21.72 -1.11
CA ASP A 228 15.43 -22.09 -1.47
C ASP A 228 14.39 -21.09 -0.96
N ALA A 229 14.74 -20.26 0.03
CA ALA A 229 13.88 -19.16 0.51
C ALA A 229 13.89 -17.94 -0.45
N CYS A 230 14.72 -17.96 -1.49
CA CYS A 230 14.74 -16.91 -2.50
C CYS A 230 13.66 -17.14 -3.57
N PRO A 231 12.82 -16.14 -3.88
CA PRO A 231 11.87 -16.27 -4.97
C PRO A 231 12.61 -16.40 -6.32
N PRO A 232 12.13 -17.27 -7.23
CA PRO A 232 12.76 -17.45 -8.54
C PRO A 232 12.56 -16.22 -9.43
N VAL A 233 13.55 -15.93 -10.28
CA VAL A 233 13.43 -14.90 -11.31
C VAL A 233 12.44 -15.35 -12.38
N PRO A 234 11.46 -14.51 -12.77
CA PRO A 234 10.38 -14.90 -13.67
C PRO A 234 10.89 -14.94 -15.12
N ARG A 235 10.25 -15.79 -15.92
CA ARG A 235 10.38 -15.77 -17.37
C ARG A 235 9.31 -14.88 -17.97
N CYS A 236 9.68 -14.05 -18.95
CA CYS A 236 8.73 -13.16 -19.61
C CYS A 236 7.91 -13.91 -20.66
N PRO A 237 6.58 -13.73 -20.68
CA PRO A 237 5.75 -14.30 -21.73
C PRO A 237 5.97 -13.56 -23.05
N SER A 238 5.90 -14.28 -24.17
CA SER A 238 5.95 -13.70 -25.51
C SER A 238 4.55 -13.27 -25.96
N THR A 239 4.05 -12.17 -25.40
CA THR A 239 2.71 -11.62 -25.69
C THR A 239 2.72 -10.10 -25.62
N LYS A 240 1.75 -9.45 -26.28
CA LYS A 240 1.54 -8.00 -26.20
C LYS A 240 0.73 -7.58 -24.96
N TYR A 241 0.12 -8.54 -24.26
CA TYR A 241 -0.75 -8.27 -23.13
C TYR A 241 0.02 -8.28 -21.80
N ARG A 242 -0.45 -7.50 -20.82
CA ARG A 242 0.11 -7.51 -19.46
C ARG A 242 -0.13 -8.87 -18.82
N SER A 243 0.84 -9.41 -18.10
CA SER A 243 0.58 -10.59 -17.28
C SER A 243 -0.38 -10.24 -16.12
N PRO A 244 -1.16 -11.21 -15.60
CA PRO A 244 -1.99 -10.99 -14.41
C PRO A 244 -1.20 -10.67 -13.14
N ASP A 245 0.02 -11.16 -13.02
CA ASP A 245 0.90 -10.93 -11.85
C ASP A 245 1.77 -9.66 -11.98
N GLY A 246 1.69 -8.93 -13.10
CA GLY A 246 2.49 -7.72 -13.36
C GLY A 246 3.96 -7.97 -13.73
N ARG A 247 4.42 -9.23 -13.79
CA ARG A 247 5.80 -9.56 -14.20
C ARG A 247 6.11 -9.05 -15.61
N CYS A 248 7.37 -8.68 -15.83
CA CYS A 248 7.87 -8.26 -17.14
C CYS A 248 7.18 -7.03 -17.76
N ASN A 249 6.49 -6.22 -16.97
CA ASN A 249 6.12 -4.86 -17.37
C ASN A 249 7.39 -4.00 -17.58
N ASN A 250 8.39 -4.17 -16.71
CA ASN A 250 9.76 -3.72 -16.93
C ASN A 250 10.62 -4.89 -17.44
N LEU A 251 11.17 -4.79 -18.66
CA LEU A 251 11.94 -5.86 -19.29
C LEU A 251 13.37 -6.00 -18.73
N GLN A 252 13.92 -4.93 -18.16
CA GLN A 252 15.23 -4.92 -17.52
C GLN A 252 15.14 -5.48 -16.10
N ASN A 253 14.06 -5.14 -15.38
CA ASN A 253 13.81 -5.54 -14.01
C ASN A 253 12.45 -6.24 -13.90
N ARG A 254 12.44 -7.54 -14.22
CA ARG A 254 11.22 -8.32 -14.48
C ARG A 254 10.27 -8.47 -13.28
N GLU A 255 10.77 -8.26 -12.07
CA GLU A 255 10.00 -8.35 -10.82
C GLU A 255 9.46 -6.99 -10.34
N TRP A 256 9.86 -5.87 -10.95
CA TRP A 256 9.38 -4.55 -10.49
C TRP A 256 7.88 -4.41 -10.69
N GLY A 257 7.18 -4.04 -9.61
CA GLY A 257 5.73 -3.88 -9.56
C GLY A 257 4.92 -5.18 -9.69
N LYS A 258 5.57 -6.34 -9.67
CA LYS A 258 4.89 -7.64 -9.67
C LYS A 258 4.16 -7.87 -8.34
N SER A 259 3.09 -8.65 -8.36
CA SER A 259 2.43 -9.13 -7.14
C SER A 259 3.29 -10.10 -6.34
N LEU A 260 2.94 -10.27 -5.06
CA LEU A 260 3.62 -11.19 -4.13
C LEU A 260 5.11 -10.86 -3.92
N THR A 261 5.45 -9.58 -3.96
CA THR A 261 6.79 -9.05 -3.62
C THR A 261 6.73 -8.12 -2.41
N ALA A 262 7.90 -7.81 -1.84
CA ALA A 262 7.99 -6.81 -0.78
C ALA A 262 7.54 -5.42 -1.28
N PHE A 263 6.95 -4.62 -0.39
CA PHE A 263 6.77 -3.18 -0.64
C PHE A 263 8.11 -2.46 -0.74
N GLU A 264 8.15 -1.39 -1.53
CA GLU A 264 9.31 -0.51 -1.65
C GLU A 264 9.48 0.38 -0.41
N ARG A 265 10.70 0.80 -0.15
CA ARG A 265 11.05 1.70 0.96
C ARG A 265 11.51 3.04 0.40
N PHE A 266 10.90 4.13 0.86
CA PHE A 266 11.37 5.50 0.60
C PHE A 266 12.33 6.01 1.69
N MET A 267 12.37 5.33 2.84
CA MET A 267 13.33 5.49 3.91
C MET A 267 13.64 4.12 4.53
N PRO A 268 14.81 3.91 5.13
CA PRO A 268 15.11 2.67 5.88
C PRO A 268 14.06 2.38 6.96
N PRO A 269 13.74 1.11 7.24
CA PRO A 269 12.82 0.77 8.32
C PRO A 269 13.39 1.17 9.70
N ASN A 270 12.51 1.57 10.62
CA ASN A 270 12.86 1.93 11.98
C ASN A 270 12.24 0.94 12.98
N TYR A 271 12.92 -0.19 13.16
CA TYR A 271 12.64 -1.19 14.20
C TYR A 271 13.58 -0.95 15.39
N ALA A 272 13.15 -1.30 16.61
CA ALA A 272 13.94 -1.05 17.82
C ALA A 272 15.31 -1.76 17.81
N ASP A 273 15.38 -2.97 17.25
CA ASP A 273 16.61 -3.73 17.04
C ASP A 273 17.20 -3.52 15.63
N GLY A 274 16.64 -2.61 14.84
CA GLY A 274 16.99 -2.42 13.43
C GLY A 274 16.50 -3.54 12.50
N LEU A 275 15.89 -4.61 13.01
CA LEU A 275 15.54 -5.80 12.22
C LEU A 275 14.04 -6.12 12.22
N THR A 276 13.39 -6.24 13.37
CA THR A 276 12.00 -6.71 13.43
C THR A 276 11.22 -6.28 14.67
N LEU A 277 11.88 -5.90 15.77
CA LEU A 277 11.17 -5.54 17.00
C LEU A 277 10.38 -4.24 16.83
N PRO A 278 9.14 -4.16 17.37
CA PRO A 278 8.33 -2.95 17.31
C PRO A 278 9.13 -1.71 17.73
N ARG A 279 8.90 -0.60 17.05
CA ARG A 279 9.60 0.66 17.32
C ARG A 279 9.34 1.12 18.75
N VAL A 280 10.38 1.68 19.36
CA VAL A 280 10.32 2.36 20.67
C VAL A 280 10.51 3.87 20.51
N SER A 281 10.19 4.62 21.56
CA SER A 281 10.49 6.05 21.66
C SER A 281 12.00 6.32 21.71
N LEU A 282 12.41 7.57 21.51
CA LEU A 282 13.82 8.00 21.50
C LEU A 282 14.54 7.74 22.83
N ASP A 283 13.80 7.73 23.93
CA ASP A 283 14.27 7.42 25.28
C ASP A 283 14.22 5.92 25.60
N GLY A 284 13.87 5.07 24.63
CA GLY A 284 13.77 3.62 24.77
C GLY A 284 12.44 3.14 25.36
N ASN A 285 11.55 4.04 25.78
CA ASN A 285 10.24 3.68 26.33
C ASN A 285 9.26 3.21 25.23
N PRO A 286 8.20 2.44 25.59
CA PRO A 286 7.14 2.10 24.65
C PRO A 286 6.48 3.35 24.03
N LEU A 287 6.08 3.25 22.76
CA LEU A 287 5.29 4.29 22.11
C LEU A 287 3.87 4.35 22.72
N PRO A 288 3.18 5.50 22.65
CA PRO A 288 1.81 5.60 23.15
C PRO A 288 0.88 4.59 22.48
N ASN A 289 -0.06 4.06 23.26
CA ASN A 289 -1.03 3.08 22.78
C ASN A 289 -1.86 3.66 21.60
N PRO A 290 -2.01 2.93 20.48
CA PRO A 290 -2.77 3.40 19.32
C PRO A 290 -4.23 3.76 19.62
N ARG A 291 -4.90 3.05 20.53
CA ARG A 291 -6.29 3.35 20.93
C ARG A 291 -6.37 4.69 21.65
N THR A 292 -5.42 4.97 22.55
CA THR A 292 -5.34 6.27 23.23
C THR A 292 -5.17 7.41 22.23
N ILE A 293 -4.34 7.22 21.20
CA ILE A 293 -4.18 8.22 20.12
C ILE A 293 -5.48 8.36 19.32
N SER A 294 -6.12 7.24 18.96
CA SER A 294 -7.36 7.24 18.16
C SER A 294 -8.47 8.05 18.84
N VAL A 295 -8.71 7.83 20.13
CA VAL A 295 -9.75 8.54 20.89
C VAL A 295 -9.44 10.04 21.00
N ALA A 296 -8.16 10.40 21.11
CA ALA A 296 -7.75 11.80 21.24
C ALA A 296 -7.72 12.57 19.90
N ALA A 297 -7.39 11.89 18.80
CA ALA A 297 -7.12 12.52 17.51
C ALA A 297 -8.32 12.55 16.56
N ASP A 298 -9.25 11.60 16.67
CA ASP A 298 -10.39 11.45 15.75
C ASP A 298 -11.68 11.21 16.55
N PRO A 299 -12.24 12.25 17.18
CA PRO A 299 -13.47 12.13 17.95
C PRO A 299 -14.67 11.90 17.03
N ASP A 300 -15.64 11.11 17.49
CA ASP A 300 -16.85 10.81 16.73
C ASP A 300 -17.63 12.08 16.36
N GLY A 301 -17.88 12.27 15.07
CA GLY A 301 -18.68 13.39 14.56
C GLY A 301 -19.10 13.16 13.11
N ASP A 302 -20.18 13.82 12.68
CA ASP A 302 -20.61 13.83 11.28
C ASP A 302 -20.43 15.22 10.68
N PHE A 303 -19.51 15.32 9.72
CA PHE A 303 -19.10 16.56 9.07
C PHE A 303 -19.22 16.39 7.55
N PRO A 304 -20.39 16.67 6.94
CA PRO A 304 -20.56 16.48 5.50
C PRO A 304 -19.70 17.46 4.68
N ASN A 305 -19.13 16.98 3.59
CA ASN A 305 -18.42 17.80 2.61
C ASN A 305 -19.40 18.46 1.63
N GLU A 306 -19.25 19.76 1.41
CA GLU A 306 -20.17 20.53 0.56
C GLU A 306 -19.96 20.34 -0.95
N ARG A 307 -18.82 19.77 -1.37
CA ARG A 307 -18.41 19.74 -2.79
C ARG A 307 -18.28 18.36 -3.40
N ASN A 308 -18.02 17.36 -2.57
CA ASN A 308 -17.70 16.01 -3.03
C ASN A 308 -18.73 15.02 -2.52
N THR A 309 -19.04 14.06 -3.38
CA THR A 309 -19.99 12.99 -3.07
C THR A 309 -19.28 11.78 -2.47
N LEU A 310 -20.03 10.88 -1.85
CA LEU A 310 -19.52 9.66 -1.24
C LEU A 310 -18.81 8.74 -2.26
N MET A 311 -19.09 8.90 -3.55
CA MET A 311 -18.36 8.27 -4.65
C MET A 311 -16.85 8.52 -4.57
N LEU A 312 -16.41 9.70 -4.12
CA LEU A 312 -14.98 10.00 -3.96
C LEU A 312 -14.29 9.02 -3.00
N MET A 313 -14.93 8.72 -1.87
CA MET A 313 -14.41 7.75 -0.89
C MET A 313 -14.49 6.33 -1.46
N GLN A 314 -15.62 5.97 -2.06
CA GLN A 314 -15.81 4.62 -2.60
C GLN A 314 -14.82 4.28 -3.71
N PHE A 315 -14.60 5.22 -4.62
CA PHE A 315 -13.65 5.06 -5.71
C PHE A 315 -12.21 5.04 -5.19
N ALA A 316 -11.88 5.84 -4.17
CA ALA A 316 -10.57 5.77 -3.51
C ALA A 316 -10.28 4.38 -2.93
N GLN A 317 -11.26 3.76 -2.25
CA GLN A 317 -11.12 2.39 -1.75
C GLN A 317 -10.96 1.39 -2.90
N PHE A 318 -11.74 1.53 -3.97
CA PHE A 318 -11.64 0.65 -5.14
C PHE A 318 -10.25 0.75 -5.81
N VAL A 319 -9.65 1.94 -5.87
CA VAL A 319 -8.27 2.17 -6.34
C VAL A 319 -7.24 1.59 -5.38
N ASP A 320 -7.40 1.72 -4.06
CA ASP A 320 -6.50 1.08 -3.08
C ASP A 320 -6.45 -0.42 -3.30
N HIS A 321 -7.61 -1.01 -3.59
CA HIS A 321 -7.75 -2.44 -3.80
C HIS A 321 -7.18 -2.93 -5.13
N ASP A 322 -6.74 -2.05 -6.02
CA ASP A 322 -5.96 -2.39 -7.22
C ASP A 322 -4.44 -2.36 -6.96
N LEU A 323 -3.99 -1.67 -5.91
CA LEU A 323 -2.58 -1.36 -5.69
C LEU A 323 -2.00 -2.06 -4.45
N THR A 324 -2.78 -2.20 -3.38
CA THR A 324 -2.25 -2.64 -2.08
C THR A 324 -3.14 -3.65 -1.38
N LEU A 325 -2.52 -4.76 -0.94
CA LEU A 325 -3.07 -5.68 0.04
C LEU A 325 -1.93 -6.32 0.82
N THR A 326 -1.75 -5.92 2.07
CA THR A 326 -0.66 -6.44 2.91
C THR A 326 -0.98 -7.85 3.39
N GLY A 327 -0.06 -8.80 3.19
CA GLY A 327 -0.19 -10.17 3.74
C GLY A 327 -0.14 -10.18 5.28
N VAL A 328 -1.08 -10.88 5.93
CA VAL A 328 -1.10 -11.08 7.39
C VAL A 328 -0.79 -12.52 7.76
N THR A 329 -0.02 -12.69 8.84
CA THR A 329 0.37 -14.02 9.32
C THR A 329 -0.88 -14.83 9.71
N ARG A 330 -0.93 -16.09 9.31
CA ARG A 330 -1.98 -17.05 9.66
C ARG A 330 -1.30 -18.37 10.04
N PHE A 331 -2.07 -19.25 10.69
CA PHE A 331 -1.62 -20.63 10.85
C PHE A 331 -1.48 -21.33 9.50
N ARG A 332 -0.64 -22.37 9.44
CA ARG A 332 -0.40 -23.17 8.23
C ARG A 332 -1.66 -23.79 7.61
N ASN A 333 -2.68 -24.07 8.42
CA ASN A 333 -3.98 -24.57 7.95
C ASN A 333 -4.93 -23.45 7.45
N GLY A 334 -4.46 -22.20 7.41
CA GLY A 334 -5.24 -21.03 6.98
C GLY A 334 -6.04 -20.35 8.11
N SER A 335 -6.15 -20.98 9.29
CA SER A 335 -6.89 -20.40 10.41
C SER A 335 -6.30 -19.06 10.85
N ALA A 336 -7.19 -18.15 11.23
CA ALA A 336 -6.82 -16.86 11.77
C ALA A 336 -6.25 -17.00 13.20
N ILE A 337 -5.26 -16.17 13.53
CA ILE A 337 -4.62 -16.13 14.84
C ILE A 337 -5.48 -15.27 15.78
N THR A 338 -5.65 -15.71 17.03
CA THR A 338 -6.17 -14.87 18.13
C THR A 338 -5.02 -14.43 19.02
N CYS A 339 -5.05 -13.18 19.42
CA CYS A 339 -4.06 -12.52 20.27
C CYS A 339 -4.67 -11.98 21.56
N CYS A 340 -6.00 -11.98 21.68
CA CYS A 340 -6.74 -11.49 22.84
C CYS A 340 -7.36 -12.60 23.70
N ASP A 341 -6.93 -13.86 23.53
CA ASP A 341 -7.33 -14.97 24.42
C ASP A 341 -6.93 -14.67 25.88
N GLU A 342 -7.79 -15.02 26.84
CA GLU A 342 -7.58 -14.70 28.26
C GLU A 342 -6.27 -15.26 28.83
N GLU A 343 -5.84 -16.44 28.38
CA GLU A 343 -4.58 -17.04 28.79
C GLU A 343 -3.39 -16.23 28.28
N PHE A 344 -3.52 -15.61 27.11
CA PHE A 344 -2.47 -14.78 26.52
C PHE A 344 -2.39 -13.40 27.18
N LEU A 345 -3.50 -12.90 27.73
CA LEU A 345 -3.52 -11.67 28.52
C LEU A 345 -2.82 -11.88 29.85
N THR A 346 -2.96 -13.06 30.46
CA THR A 346 -2.29 -13.41 31.73
C THR A 346 -0.85 -13.90 31.54
N ASN A 347 -0.55 -14.60 30.44
CA ASN A 347 0.78 -15.07 30.10
C ASN A 347 1.15 -14.77 28.63
N PRO A 348 1.74 -13.59 28.36
CA PRO A 348 2.12 -13.19 27.00
C PRO A 348 3.13 -14.11 26.31
N THR A 349 3.90 -14.92 27.05
CA THR A 349 4.89 -15.84 26.46
C THR A 349 4.27 -16.99 25.68
N LYS A 350 2.99 -17.28 25.94
CA LYS A 350 2.21 -18.29 25.21
C LYS A 350 1.59 -17.78 23.91
N ARG A 351 1.70 -16.48 23.62
CA ARG A 351 1.16 -15.89 22.41
C ARG A 351 1.86 -16.45 21.18
N HIS A 352 1.10 -16.52 20.09
CA HIS A 352 1.68 -16.68 18.78
C HIS A 352 2.73 -15.57 18.51
N PHE A 353 3.88 -15.90 17.90
CA PHE A 353 4.99 -14.94 17.71
C PHE A 353 4.61 -13.68 16.92
N ALA A 354 3.58 -13.80 16.08
CA ALA A 354 3.04 -12.70 15.27
C ALA A 354 2.02 -11.82 16.02
N CYS A 355 1.66 -12.13 17.26
CA CYS A 355 0.71 -11.32 18.02
C CYS A 355 1.30 -9.99 18.45
N MET A 356 0.54 -8.91 18.23
CA MET A 356 0.86 -7.57 18.70
C MET A 356 -0.44 -6.84 19.07
N PRO A 357 -1.20 -7.36 20.05
CA PRO A 357 -2.51 -6.84 20.41
C PRO A 357 -2.45 -5.37 20.86
N ILE A 358 -3.57 -4.67 20.72
CA ILE A 358 -3.73 -3.32 21.24
C ILE A 358 -4.46 -3.41 22.57
N ASP A 359 -3.76 -3.08 23.66
CA ASP A 359 -4.34 -3.10 25.00
C ASP A 359 -5.41 -2.01 25.15
N LEU A 360 -6.50 -2.32 25.86
CA LEU A 360 -7.58 -1.38 26.15
C LEU A 360 -7.56 -0.93 27.61
N ASP A 361 -7.84 0.35 27.83
CA ASP A 361 -8.07 0.88 29.17
C ASP A 361 -9.37 0.30 29.76
N ALA A 362 -9.44 0.13 31.08
CA ALA A 362 -10.65 -0.33 31.76
C ALA A 362 -11.79 0.68 31.64
N ASN A 363 -11.43 1.96 31.48
CA ASN A 363 -12.35 3.06 31.30
C ASN A 363 -12.44 3.50 29.84
N ASP A 364 -12.10 2.63 28.87
CA ASP A 364 -12.33 2.95 27.46
C ASP A 364 -13.80 3.27 27.23
N HIS A 365 -14.09 4.44 26.65
CA HIS A 365 -15.46 4.97 26.55
C HIS A 365 -16.44 4.09 25.76
N PHE A 366 -15.95 3.16 24.94
CA PHE A 366 -16.78 2.30 24.11
C PHE A 366 -16.59 0.83 24.46
N TYR A 367 -15.34 0.36 24.51
CA TYR A 367 -15.07 -1.06 24.68
C TYR A 367 -15.28 -1.57 26.11
N SER A 368 -15.31 -0.68 27.11
CA SER A 368 -15.66 -1.07 28.48
C SER A 368 -17.09 -1.59 28.60
N GLU A 369 -18.03 -1.09 27.79
CA GLU A 369 -19.43 -1.57 27.75
C GLU A 369 -19.56 -3.04 27.32
N PHE A 370 -18.55 -3.55 26.61
CA PHE A 370 -18.48 -4.93 26.12
C PHE A 370 -17.51 -5.79 26.94
N ASN A 371 -16.98 -5.27 28.06
CA ASN A 371 -15.98 -5.91 28.89
C ASN A 371 -14.72 -6.37 28.10
N LEU A 372 -14.34 -5.60 27.07
CA LEU A 372 -13.18 -5.92 26.24
C LEU A 372 -11.91 -5.24 26.79
N ARG A 373 -10.81 -6.01 26.83
CA ARG A 373 -9.50 -5.56 27.35
C ARG A 373 -8.42 -5.47 26.27
N CYS A 374 -8.71 -5.90 25.06
CA CYS A 374 -7.76 -6.08 23.98
C CYS A 374 -8.46 -5.97 22.61
N ILE A 375 -7.79 -5.36 21.63
CA ILE A 375 -8.16 -5.43 20.21
C ILE A 375 -7.18 -6.35 19.49
N GLU A 376 -7.75 -7.26 18.70
CA GLU A 376 -7.02 -8.25 17.91
C GLU A 376 -6.12 -7.58 16.88
N PHE A 377 -4.82 -7.89 16.94
CA PHE A 377 -3.86 -7.39 15.96
C PHE A 377 -2.73 -8.40 15.75
N VAL A 378 -2.60 -8.83 14.50
CA VAL A 378 -1.60 -9.81 14.06
C VAL A 378 -0.66 -9.12 13.08
N ARG A 379 0.64 -9.34 13.25
CA ARG A 379 1.68 -8.76 12.40
C ARG A 379 1.59 -9.32 10.97
N SER A 380 1.81 -8.43 10.00
CA SER A 380 1.97 -8.78 8.58
C SER A 380 3.05 -9.83 8.37
N VAL A 381 2.92 -10.71 7.38
CA VAL A 381 3.97 -11.70 7.06
C VAL A 381 5.30 -11.00 6.71
N PRO A 382 6.47 -11.57 7.07
CA PRO A 382 7.74 -11.09 6.57
C PRO A 382 7.92 -11.53 5.11
N ALA A 383 8.08 -10.59 4.18
CA ALA A 383 8.34 -10.91 2.78
C ALA A 383 9.81 -11.33 2.58
N PRO A 384 10.11 -12.22 1.61
CA PRO A 384 11.47 -12.35 1.09
C PRO A 384 11.95 -10.98 0.59
N ARG A 385 13.17 -10.58 0.98
CA ARG A 385 13.69 -9.26 0.62
C ARG A 385 13.98 -9.17 -0.88
N PRO A 386 13.82 -7.99 -1.51
CA PRO A 386 14.29 -7.76 -2.87
C PRO A 386 15.77 -8.15 -3.02
N GLN A 387 16.11 -8.72 -4.18
CA GLN A 387 17.45 -9.24 -4.51
C GLN A 387 17.95 -10.36 -3.57
N CYS A 388 17.08 -10.92 -2.73
CA CYS A 388 17.38 -11.96 -1.76
C CYS A 388 18.57 -11.64 -0.83
N THR A 389 18.61 -10.41 -0.32
CA THR A 389 19.63 -9.96 0.64
C THR A 389 19.24 -10.30 2.07
N PHE A 390 20.22 -10.48 2.97
CA PHE A 390 19.98 -10.45 4.42
C PHE A 390 19.52 -9.05 4.85
N GLY A 391 18.83 -8.89 5.98
CA GLY A 391 18.46 -7.58 6.48
C GLY A 391 17.12 -7.52 7.23
N PRO A 392 16.56 -6.31 7.40
CA PRO A 392 15.37 -6.09 8.20
C PRO A 392 14.10 -6.69 7.59
N ARG A 393 13.06 -6.82 8.41
CA ARG A 393 11.74 -7.30 8.02
C ARG A 393 11.11 -6.38 6.97
N GLU A 394 10.72 -6.96 5.85
CA GLU A 394 9.86 -6.31 4.86
C GLU A 394 8.45 -6.90 4.86
N GLN A 395 7.46 -6.15 4.38
CA GLN A 395 6.06 -6.59 4.32
C GLN A 395 5.68 -6.93 2.87
N LEU A 396 4.86 -7.96 2.70
CA LEU A 396 4.45 -8.49 1.40
C LEU A 396 3.23 -7.75 0.85
N ASN A 397 3.30 -7.28 -0.39
CA ASN A 397 2.13 -6.87 -1.16
C ASN A 397 1.56 -8.09 -1.92
N GLN A 398 0.27 -8.36 -1.78
CA GLN A 398 -0.38 -9.47 -2.49
C GLN A 398 -0.81 -9.09 -3.92
N LEU A 399 -0.83 -7.80 -4.25
CA LEU A 399 -1.34 -7.29 -5.53
C LEU A 399 -0.22 -6.75 -6.42
N THR A 400 -0.53 -6.57 -7.70
CA THR A 400 0.37 -5.85 -8.61
C THR A 400 0.46 -4.38 -8.16
N ALA A 401 1.57 -3.71 -8.50
CA ALA A 401 1.73 -2.29 -8.19
C ALA A 401 1.19 -1.37 -9.30
N TYR A 402 0.69 -1.95 -10.39
CA TYR A 402 0.21 -1.21 -11.54
C TYR A 402 -1.27 -0.91 -11.38
N MET A 403 -1.72 0.21 -11.90
CA MET A 403 -3.15 0.49 -12.05
C MET A 403 -3.69 -0.29 -13.25
N ASP A 404 -3.81 -1.61 -13.12
CA ASP A 404 -4.12 -2.53 -14.22
C ASP A 404 -5.43 -3.31 -14.02
N SER A 405 -6.26 -2.84 -13.09
CA SER A 405 -7.56 -3.43 -12.77
C SER A 405 -7.46 -4.87 -12.25
N SER A 406 -6.35 -5.22 -11.60
CA SER A 406 -6.18 -6.46 -10.83
C SER A 406 -7.27 -6.66 -9.76
N ASN A 407 -7.87 -5.59 -9.24
CA ASN A 407 -9.06 -5.67 -8.38
C ASN A 407 -10.30 -6.28 -9.07
N ILE A 408 -10.34 -6.28 -10.40
CA ILE A 408 -11.36 -6.93 -11.24
C ILE A 408 -10.85 -8.29 -11.75
N TYR A 409 -9.57 -8.36 -12.16
CA TYR A 409 -9.02 -9.49 -12.93
C TYR A 409 -8.16 -10.47 -12.14
N GLY A 410 -7.84 -10.20 -10.87
CA GLY A 410 -6.90 -10.98 -10.07
C GLY A 410 -5.45 -10.53 -10.25
N SER A 411 -4.61 -10.92 -9.31
CA SER A 411 -3.16 -10.60 -9.27
C SER A 411 -2.27 -11.81 -9.50
N THR A 412 -2.86 -12.96 -9.89
CA THR A 412 -2.15 -14.18 -10.28
C THR A 412 -2.79 -14.80 -11.51
N GLU A 413 -2.06 -15.67 -12.21
CA GLU A 413 -2.59 -16.39 -13.38
C GLU A 413 -3.77 -17.30 -12.99
N GLU A 414 -3.68 -17.91 -11.80
CA GLU A 414 -4.70 -18.78 -11.24
C GLU A 414 -5.99 -18.00 -10.93
N GLU A 415 -5.86 -16.83 -10.29
CA GLU A 415 -7.00 -15.94 -10.01
C GLU A 415 -7.66 -15.48 -11.30
N ALA A 416 -6.88 -14.96 -12.25
CA ALA A 416 -7.40 -14.47 -13.52
C ALA A 416 -8.13 -15.54 -14.32
N LYS A 417 -7.61 -16.77 -14.35
CA LYS A 417 -8.30 -17.91 -14.97
C LYS A 417 -9.58 -18.26 -14.24
N SER A 418 -9.56 -18.29 -12.91
CA SER A 418 -10.73 -18.69 -12.10
C SER A 418 -11.93 -17.74 -12.29
N LEU A 419 -11.69 -16.47 -12.61
CA LEU A 419 -12.71 -15.44 -12.77
C LEU A 419 -13.33 -15.39 -14.17
N ARG A 420 -12.80 -16.16 -15.13
CA ARG A 420 -13.28 -16.17 -16.52
C ARG A 420 -14.42 -17.17 -16.73
N SER A 421 -15.30 -16.85 -17.68
CA SER A 421 -16.29 -17.80 -18.19
C SER A 421 -15.71 -18.74 -19.25
N PHE A 422 -14.56 -18.35 -19.85
CA PHE A 422 -13.96 -18.96 -21.04
C PHE A 422 -14.90 -19.03 -22.25
N ARG A 423 -15.88 -18.12 -22.28
CA ARG A 423 -16.84 -17.98 -23.37
C ARG A 423 -16.96 -16.51 -23.76
N ASP A 424 -16.80 -16.25 -25.06
CA ASP A 424 -16.97 -14.95 -25.70
C ASP A 424 -16.13 -13.83 -25.03
N GLY A 425 -15.00 -14.19 -24.42
CA GLY A 425 -14.08 -13.29 -23.73
C GLY A 425 -14.58 -12.76 -22.39
N ARG A 426 -15.63 -13.36 -21.81
CA ARG A 426 -16.33 -12.82 -20.64
C ARG A 426 -15.71 -13.24 -19.30
N LEU A 427 -15.99 -12.43 -18.28
CA LEU A 427 -15.88 -12.85 -16.88
C LEU A 427 -17.09 -13.71 -16.49
N ALA A 428 -16.86 -14.66 -15.58
CA ALA A 428 -17.92 -15.44 -14.98
C ALA A 428 -18.83 -14.55 -14.13
N SER A 429 -20.14 -14.77 -14.20
CA SER A 429 -21.15 -14.02 -13.46
C SER A 429 -22.26 -14.95 -12.97
N THR A 430 -23.06 -14.47 -12.02
CA THR A 430 -24.29 -15.14 -11.59
C THR A 430 -25.51 -14.27 -11.89
N PHE A 431 -26.67 -14.89 -12.05
CA PHE A 431 -27.90 -14.17 -12.36
C PHE A 431 -28.93 -14.36 -11.25
N PHE A 432 -29.42 -13.26 -10.68
CA PHE A 432 -30.55 -13.25 -9.74
C PHE A 432 -31.68 -12.42 -10.32
N SER A 433 -32.84 -13.02 -10.56
CA SER A 433 -34.03 -12.33 -11.10
C SER A 433 -33.74 -11.44 -12.33
N ARG A 434 -32.84 -11.91 -13.23
CA ARG A 434 -32.32 -11.26 -14.45
C ARG A 434 -31.19 -10.25 -14.28
N ASP A 435 -30.70 -10.04 -13.06
CA ASP A 435 -29.56 -9.15 -12.79
C ASP A 435 -28.24 -9.91 -12.79
N GLU A 436 -27.30 -9.44 -13.62
CA GLU A 436 -25.93 -9.96 -13.64
C GLU A 436 -25.16 -9.46 -12.41
N LEU A 437 -24.76 -10.37 -11.54
CA LEU A 437 -23.93 -10.11 -10.36
C LEU A 437 -22.58 -10.81 -10.50
N LEU A 438 -21.66 -10.46 -9.60
CA LEU A 438 -20.42 -11.18 -9.43
C LEU A 438 -20.65 -12.69 -9.24
N PRO A 439 -19.66 -13.54 -9.57
CA PRO A 439 -19.77 -14.96 -9.32
C PRO A 439 -19.80 -15.22 -7.80
N ARG A 440 -20.61 -16.21 -7.37
CA ARG A 440 -20.66 -16.63 -5.97
C ARG A 440 -19.31 -17.22 -5.55
N GLN A 441 -18.93 -16.93 -4.31
CA GLN A 441 -17.86 -17.63 -3.64
C GLN A 441 -18.42 -18.93 -3.07
N THR A 442 -17.85 -20.08 -3.45
CA THR A 442 -18.38 -21.41 -3.08
C THR A 442 -17.43 -22.21 -2.20
N ASP A 443 -16.23 -21.71 -1.93
CA ASP A 443 -15.28 -22.34 -1.02
C ASP A 443 -15.63 -22.02 0.44
N GLY A 444 -15.54 -23.00 1.34
CA GLY A 444 -15.87 -22.80 2.77
C GLY A 444 -14.88 -21.91 3.54
N THR A 445 -14.04 -21.15 2.85
CA THR A 445 -12.97 -20.31 3.40
C THR A 445 -13.49 -19.00 3.98
N GLN A 446 -14.66 -18.56 3.52
CA GLN A 446 -15.35 -17.36 3.99
C GLN A 446 -16.59 -17.72 4.82
N GLU A 447 -16.86 -16.96 5.88
CA GLU A 447 -17.91 -17.27 6.87
C GLU A 447 -19.34 -17.24 6.32
N CYS A 448 -19.54 -16.62 5.17
CA CYS A 448 -20.81 -16.58 4.43
C CYS A 448 -21.24 -17.91 3.79
N ASN A 449 -20.36 -18.91 3.72
CA ASN A 449 -20.67 -20.21 3.10
C ASN A 449 -21.15 -21.28 4.10
N GLU A 450 -21.58 -20.86 5.30
CA GLU A 450 -22.11 -21.78 6.31
C GLU A 450 -23.62 -22.03 6.16
N GLN A 451 -23.99 -23.31 6.30
CA GLN A 451 -25.37 -23.80 6.19
C GLN A 451 -26.31 -23.06 7.16
N GLY A 452 -27.48 -22.66 6.67
CA GLY A 452 -28.54 -22.01 7.46
C GLY A 452 -28.46 -20.48 7.52
N THR A 453 -27.56 -19.85 6.75
CA THR A 453 -27.56 -18.40 6.57
C THR A 453 -28.06 -18.02 5.17
N ASP A 454 -28.88 -16.96 5.06
CA ASP A 454 -29.32 -16.39 3.77
C ASP A 454 -28.20 -15.59 3.07
N PHE A 455 -26.95 -15.68 3.55
CA PHE A 455 -25.85 -14.81 3.15
C PHE A 455 -25.12 -15.31 1.90
N VAL A 456 -24.75 -14.37 1.02
CA VAL A 456 -23.98 -14.64 -0.19
C VAL A 456 -22.69 -13.83 -0.17
N CYS A 457 -21.55 -14.52 -0.34
CA CYS A 457 -20.33 -13.86 -0.74
C CYS A 457 -20.12 -13.94 -2.24
N PHE A 458 -19.46 -12.92 -2.76
CA PHE A 458 -18.98 -12.85 -4.12
C PHE A 458 -17.48 -13.04 -4.18
N ARG A 459 -16.99 -13.42 -5.37
CA ARG A 459 -15.57 -13.43 -5.70
C ARG A 459 -15.29 -12.45 -6.83
N ALA A 460 -14.15 -11.78 -6.74
CA ALA A 460 -13.64 -10.81 -7.71
C ALA A 460 -12.11 -10.92 -7.77
N GLY A 461 -11.44 -10.00 -8.46
CA GLY A 461 -9.98 -9.93 -8.50
C GLY A 461 -9.31 -9.61 -7.15
N ASP A 462 -10.02 -8.91 -6.26
CA ASP A 462 -9.58 -8.63 -4.88
C ASP A 462 -10.49 -9.32 -3.85
N GLU A 463 -9.88 -9.92 -2.81
CA GLU A 463 -10.58 -10.72 -1.79
C GLU A 463 -11.47 -9.88 -0.86
N ARG A 464 -11.27 -8.56 -0.79
CA ARG A 464 -12.05 -7.65 0.06
C ARG A 464 -13.35 -7.20 -0.59
N VAL A 465 -13.75 -7.76 -1.73
CA VAL A 465 -15.00 -7.42 -2.44
C VAL A 465 -16.25 -7.45 -1.54
N ASN A 466 -16.24 -8.23 -0.45
CA ASN A 466 -17.34 -8.37 0.52
C ASN A 466 -17.16 -7.51 1.79
N GLU A 467 -16.18 -6.61 1.86
CA GLU A 467 -15.94 -5.75 3.03
C GLU A 467 -17.15 -4.87 3.34
N GLN A 468 -17.72 -4.26 2.31
CA GLN A 468 -18.95 -3.47 2.41
C GLN A 468 -19.72 -3.45 1.08
N VAL A 469 -21.05 -3.34 1.15
CA VAL A 469 -21.93 -3.51 -0.03
C VAL A 469 -21.64 -2.53 -1.14
N SER A 470 -21.29 -1.28 -0.82
CA SER A 470 -20.99 -0.26 -1.81
C SER A 470 -19.73 -0.60 -2.61
N LEU A 471 -18.76 -1.30 -2.01
CA LEU A 471 -17.59 -1.85 -2.70
C LEU A 471 -17.99 -3.02 -3.60
N THR A 472 -18.80 -3.97 -3.11
CA THR A 472 -19.33 -5.07 -3.94
C THR A 472 -20.09 -4.55 -5.16
N ALA A 473 -20.88 -3.49 -4.99
CA ALA A 473 -21.57 -2.81 -6.07
C ALA A 473 -20.59 -2.27 -7.11
N MET A 474 -19.51 -1.61 -6.67
CA MET A 474 -18.45 -1.11 -7.56
C MET A 474 -17.79 -2.24 -8.36
N HIS A 475 -17.40 -3.35 -7.72
CA HIS A 475 -16.87 -4.52 -8.45
C HIS A 475 -17.87 -5.08 -9.46
N THR A 476 -19.17 -5.12 -9.12
CA THR A 476 -20.23 -5.59 -10.03
C THR A 476 -20.36 -4.68 -11.26
N LEU A 477 -20.26 -3.35 -11.08
CA LEU A 477 -20.29 -2.39 -12.18
C LEU A 477 -19.17 -2.65 -13.19
N TRP A 478 -17.95 -2.81 -12.70
CA TRP A 478 -16.78 -3.03 -13.56
C TRP A 478 -16.76 -4.42 -14.22
N LEU A 479 -17.30 -5.45 -13.57
CA LEU A 479 -17.56 -6.74 -14.22
C LEU A 479 -18.52 -6.59 -15.39
N ARG A 480 -19.63 -5.87 -15.18
CA ARG A 480 -20.63 -5.63 -16.24
C ARG A 480 -20.03 -4.85 -17.39
N GLU A 481 -19.16 -3.88 -17.11
CA GLU A 481 -18.46 -3.12 -18.14
C GLU A 481 -17.53 -4.02 -18.98
N HIS A 482 -16.75 -4.90 -18.34
CA HIS A 482 -15.96 -5.89 -19.07
C HIS A 482 -16.83 -6.77 -19.99
N ASN A 483 -17.92 -7.33 -19.47
CA ASN A 483 -18.81 -8.19 -20.25
C ASN A 483 -19.54 -7.45 -21.38
N ARG A 484 -19.80 -6.14 -21.22
CA ARG A 484 -20.32 -5.25 -22.26
C ARG A 484 -19.28 -5.03 -23.36
N VAL A 485 -18.05 -4.66 -23.01
CA VAL A 485 -16.94 -4.44 -23.97
C VAL A 485 -16.62 -5.71 -24.74
N ALA A 486 -16.49 -6.86 -24.05
CA ALA A 486 -16.24 -8.16 -24.69
C ALA A 486 -17.35 -8.52 -25.70
N GLY A 487 -18.62 -8.26 -25.34
CA GLY A 487 -19.76 -8.48 -26.24
C GLY A 487 -19.72 -7.62 -27.51
N GLU A 488 -19.37 -6.33 -27.39
CA GLU A 488 -19.20 -5.45 -28.55
C GLU A 488 -18.00 -5.85 -29.41
N LEU A 489 -16.87 -6.21 -28.80
CA LEU A 489 -15.70 -6.70 -29.53
C LEU A 489 -16.02 -7.99 -30.30
N HIS A 490 -16.79 -8.90 -29.71
CA HIS A 490 -17.24 -10.13 -30.36
C HIS A 490 -18.13 -9.82 -31.58
N ARG A 491 -19.07 -8.87 -31.44
CA ARG A 491 -19.94 -8.43 -32.53
C ARG A 491 -19.16 -7.77 -33.68
N LEU A 492 -18.16 -6.95 -33.35
CA LEU A 492 -17.31 -6.26 -34.33
C LEU A 492 -16.29 -7.20 -34.98
N ASN A 493 -15.84 -8.23 -34.26
CA ASN A 493 -14.81 -9.17 -34.71
C ASN A 493 -15.26 -10.64 -34.53
N PRO A 494 -16.19 -11.15 -35.35
CA PRO A 494 -16.76 -12.50 -35.16
C PRO A 494 -15.75 -13.65 -35.21
N GLY A 495 -14.56 -13.44 -35.80
CA GLY A 495 -13.48 -14.42 -35.87
C GLY A 495 -12.53 -14.45 -34.66
N TRP A 496 -12.66 -13.53 -33.71
CA TRP A 496 -11.79 -13.50 -32.53
C TRP A 496 -12.16 -14.61 -31.53
N LYS A 497 -11.14 -15.35 -31.07
CA LYS A 497 -11.28 -16.38 -30.04
C LYS A 497 -11.45 -15.75 -28.66
N ASP A 498 -11.99 -16.53 -27.71
CA ASP A 498 -12.20 -16.15 -26.30
C ASP A 498 -11.01 -15.39 -25.69
N GLU A 499 -9.79 -15.93 -25.83
CA GLU A 499 -8.58 -15.30 -25.27
C GLU A 499 -8.32 -13.90 -25.82
N ILE A 500 -8.52 -13.68 -27.11
CA ILE A 500 -8.29 -12.36 -27.73
C ILE A 500 -9.35 -11.37 -27.22
N LEU A 501 -10.62 -11.81 -27.17
CA LEU A 501 -11.73 -11.00 -26.67
C LEU A 501 -11.51 -10.60 -25.20
N TYR A 502 -11.14 -11.55 -24.34
CA TYR A 502 -10.85 -11.30 -22.92
C TYR A 502 -9.71 -10.31 -22.75
N GLN A 503 -8.59 -10.52 -23.45
CA GLN A 503 -7.41 -9.67 -23.27
C GLN A 503 -7.61 -8.24 -23.82
N GLU A 504 -8.30 -8.08 -24.95
CA GLU A 504 -8.62 -6.75 -25.48
C GLU A 504 -9.68 -6.05 -24.61
N ALA A 505 -10.70 -6.76 -24.12
CA ALA A 505 -11.65 -6.19 -23.16
C ALA A 505 -10.97 -5.76 -21.86
N ARG A 506 -10.12 -6.61 -21.28
CA ARG A 506 -9.28 -6.28 -20.10
C ARG A 506 -8.43 -5.04 -20.34
N ARG A 507 -7.79 -4.96 -21.51
CA ARG A 507 -6.94 -3.82 -21.88
C ARG A 507 -7.72 -2.50 -22.00
N ILE A 508 -8.91 -2.53 -22.61
CA ILE A 508 -9.78 -1.36 -22.75
C ILE A 508 -10.28 -0.91 -21.38
N VAL A 509 -10.84 -1.82 -20.58
CA VAL A 509 -11.37 -1.50 -19.25
C VAL A 509 -10.28 -0.97 -18.30
N ALA A 510 -9.07 -1.54 -18.34
CA ALA A 510 -7.95 -1.01 -17.58
C ALA A 510 -7.58 0.42 -18.02
N ALA A 511 -7.69 0.73 -19.32
CA ALA A 511 -7.46 2.09 -19.83
C ALA A 511 -8.57 3.06 -19.40
N GLU A 512 -9.83 2.63 -19.39
CA GLU A 512 -10.94 3.41 -18.82
C GLU A 512 -10.72 3.71 -17.34
N PHE A 513 -10.31 2.70 -16.57
CA PHE A 513 -10.01 2.84 -15.16
C PHE A 513 -8.86 3.83 -14.90
N GLN A 514 -7.74 3.70 -15.64
CA GLN A 514 -6.64 4.65 -15.59
C GLN A 514 -7.09 6.07 -15.98
N HIS A 515 -7.88 6.20 -17.05
CA HIS A 515 -8.37 7.49 -17.50
C HIS A 515 -9.18 8.20 -16.40
N ILE A 516 -10.15 7.52 -15.79
CA ILE A 516 -10.96 8.08 -14.70
C ILE A 516 -10.07 8.46 -13.51
N CYS A 517 -9.09 7.61 -13.17
CA CYS A 517 -8.17 7.88 -12.07
C CYS A 517 -7.39 9.18 -12.28
N PHE A 518 -6.74 9.36 -13.43
CA PHE A 518 -5.88 10.51 -13.68
C PHE A 518 -6.64 11.77 -14.13
N ASN A 519 -7.77 11.63 -14.82
CA ASN A 519 -8.55 12.75 -15.33
C ASN A 519 -9.51 13.35 -14.30
N GLU A 520 -10.13 12.50 -13.46
CA GLU A 520 -11.24 12.93 -12.60
C GLU A 520 -10.89 12.77 -11.12
N PHE A 521 -10.41 11.61 -10.71
CA PHE A 521 -10.23 11.29 -9.29
C PHE A 521 -9.01 11.99 -8.66
N LEU A 522 -7.80 11.81 -9.22
CA LEU A 522 -6.57 12.37 -8.67
C LEU A 522 -6.58 13.91 -8.63
N PRO A 523 -7.11 14.65 -9.63
CA PRO A 523 -7.22 16.10 -9.54
C PRO A 523 -8.11 16.58 -8.40
N LEU A 524 -9.16 15.84 -8.03
CA LEU A 524 -10.00 16.14 -6.86
C LEU A 524 -9.29 15.85 -5.54
N LEU A 525 -8.44 14.82 -5.50
CA LEU A 525 -7.71 14.41 -4.30
C LEU A 525 -6.46 15.27 -4.04
N LEU A 526 -5.61 15.42 -5.06
CA LEU A 526 -4.29 16.07 -4.97
C LEU A 526 -4.35 17.56 -5.32
N GLY A 527 -5.37 17.97 -6.07
CA GLY A 527 -5.46 19.31 -6.63
C GLY A 527 -4.62 19.48 -7.89
N ARG A 528 -5.10 20.36 -8.78
CA ARG A 528 -4.48 20.59 -10.11
C ARG A 528 -3.00 20.98 -10.06
N LYS A 529 -2.59 21.76 -9.06
CA LYS A 529 -1.17 22.19 -8.90
C LYS A 529 -0.22 21.01 -8.72
N VAL A 530 -0.62 20.01 -7.92
CA VAL A 530 0.18 18.80 -7.70
C VAL A 530 0.20 17.97 -8.99
N MET A 531 -0.96 17.82 -9.64
CA MET A 531 -1.04 17.12 -10.93
C MET A 531 -0.09 17.72 -11.99
N GLU A 532 -0.01 19.06 -12.08
CA GLU A 532 0.91 19.77 -12.98
C GLU A 532 2.37 19.59 -12.57
N GLN A 533 2.67 19.66 -11.27
CA GLN A 533 4.04 19.52 -10.75
C GLN A 533 4.67 18.15 -11.07
N PHE A 534 3.86 17.09 -11.07
CA PHE A 534 4.31 15.72 -11.31
C PHE A 534 4.00 15.21 -12.73
N ASP A 535 3.61 16.10 -13.64
CA ASP A 535 3.25 15.77 -15.04
C ASP A 535 2.21 14.63 -15.14
N LEU A 536 1.19 14.68 -14.28
CA LEU A 536 0.13 13.68 -14.17
C LEU A 536 -1.15 14.07 -14.93
N LEU A 537 -1.19 15.25 -15.53
CA LEU A 537 -2.34 15.68 -16.34
C LEU A 537 -2.35 14.96 -17.68
N LEU A 538 -3.52 14.49 -18.09
CA LEU A 538 -3.68 13.84 -19.39
C LEU A 538 -3.53 14.84 -20.55
N THR A 539 -2.91 14.38 -21.63
CA THR A 539 -2.92 15.12 -22.90
C THR A 539 -4.31 15.03 -23.55
N PRO A 540 -4.81 16.11 -24.20
CA PRO A 540 -6.14 16.09 -24.81
C PRO A 540 -6.28 15.09 -25.98
N TYR A 541 -5.17 14.70 -26.60
CA TYR A 541 -5.11 13.73 -27.70
C TYR A 541 -3.72 13.07 -27.77
N GLY A 542 -3.67 11.90 -28.41
CA GLY A 542 -2.42 11.16 -28.67
C GLY A 542 -1.98 10.26 -27.53
N TYR A 543 -0.71 9.85 -27.58
CA TYR A 543 -0.08 8.98 -26.57
C TYR A 543 0.88 9.79 -25.70
N SER A 544 1.00 9.40 -24.44
CA SER A 544 2.11 9.84 -23.61
C SER A 544 3.39 9.06 -23.96
N HIS A 545 4.54 9.73 -23.87
CA HIS A 545 5.87 9.12 -23.94
C HIS A 545 6.54 9.03 -22.56
N SER A 546 5.76 9.13 -21.47
CA SER A 546 6.25 9.20 -20.08
C SER A 546 6.73 7.86 -19.49
N TYR A 547 6.76 6.77 -20.27
CA TYR A 547 7.30 5.51 -19.78
C TYR A 547 8.81 5.61 -19.55
N ASP A 548 9.25 5.30 -18.33
CA ASP A 548 10.65 5.30 -17.93
C ASP A 548 11.06 3.91 -17.41
N PRO A 549 11.96 3.20 -18.11
CA PRO A 549 12.40 1.86 -17.70
C PRO A 549 13.30 1.88 -16.45
N ASN A 550 13.74 3.05 -15.97
CA ASN A 550 14.54 3.16 -14.75
C ASN A 550 13.69 3.42 -13.49
N LEU A 551 12.38 3.62 -13.66
CA LEU A 551 11.45 3.84 -12.57
C LEU A 551 10.96 2.49 -12.01
N ASN A 552 11.23 2.24 -10.72
CA ASN A 552 10.63 1.11 -10.03
C ASN A 552 9.17 1.44 -9.69
N ALA A 553 8.24 0.66 -10.25
CA ALA A 553 6.82 0.84 -10.06
C ALA A 553 6.29 0.23 -8.75
N GLY A 554 7.13 -0.44 -7.95
CA GLY A 554 6.71 -1.05 -6.69
C GLY A 554 6.07 -0.04 -5.72
N ILE A 555 4.98 -0.46 -5.06
CA ILE A 555 4.29 0.40 -4.10
C ILE A 555 5.16 0.64 -2.87
N GLY A 556 5.29 1.91 -2.47
CA GLY A 556 5.94 2.28 -1.22
C GLY A 556 5.17 1.79 0.00
N ASN A 557 5.86 1.21 0.98
CA ASN A 557 5.29 0.72 2.24
C ASN A 557 4.48 1.81 2.96
N VAL A 558 5.00 3.05 2.97
CA VAL A 558 4.33 4.23 3.54
C VAL A 558 3.00 4.57 2.84
N PHE A 559 2.90 4.32 1.53
CA PHE A 559 1.67 4.52 0.77
C PHE A 559 0.60 3.54 1.21
N ALA A 560 0.93 2.24 1.23
CA ALA A 560 0.02 1.15 1.58
C ALA A 560 -0.44 1.18 3.04
N THR A 561 0.45 1.56 3.97
CA THR A 561 0.17 1.48 5.41
C THR A 561 -0.42 2.78 5.97
N ALA A 562 -0.07 3.95 5.43
CA ALA A 562 -0.44 5.23 6.03
C ALA A 562 -1.05 6.22 5.03
N ALA A 563 -0.31 6.64 4.00
CA ALA A 563 -0.70 7.80 3.19
C ALA A 563 -2.04 7.61 2.47
N TYR A 564 -2.26 6.43 1.85
CA TYR A 564 -3.49 6.16 1.12
C TYR A 564 -4.66 5.71 2.00
N ARG A 565 -4.41 5.51 3.30
CA ARG A 565 -5.46 5.30 4.32
C ARG A 565 -6.18 6.60 4.70
N TYR A 566 -5.80 7.74 4.11
CA TYR A 566 -6.53 9.00 4.19
C TYR A 566 -8.03 8.85 3.91
N GLY A 567 -8.42 7.94 3.02
CA GLY A 567 -9.83 7.65 2.73
C GLY A 567 -10.67 7.25 3.94
N HIS A 568 -10.07 6.73 5.02
CA HIS A 568 -10.80 6.41 6.24
C HIS A 568 -11.38 7.65 6.94
N THR A 569 -10.73 8.81 6.79
CA THR A 569 -11.23 10.13 7.26
C THR A 569 -12.38 10.68 6.41
N ARG A 570 -12.80 9.95 5.37
CA ARG A 570 -13.83 10.36 4.40
C ARG A 570 -15.07 9.47 4.47
N ARG A 571 -15.13 8.49 5.38
CA ARG A 571 -16.28 7.58 5.51
C ARG A 571 -17.48 8.29 6.15
N ALA A 572 -18.66 8.09 5.58
CA ALA A 572 -19.93 8.54 6.16
C ALA A 572 -20.72 7.33 6.67
N GLY A 573 -21.49 7.49 7.75
CA GLY A 573 -22.16 6.36 8.42
C GLY A 573 -23.36 5.74 7.69
N GLN A 574 -23.77 6.26 6.53
CA GLN A 574 -24.95 5.76 5.80
C GLN A 574 -24.73 5.83 4.28
N HIS A 575 -25.21 4.82 3.55
CA HIS A 575 -24.83 4.58 2.14
C HIS A 575 -26.02 4.43 1.18
N ARG A 576 -27.26 4.19 1.64
CA ARG A 576 -28.44 3.98 0.77
C ARG A 576 -29.27 5.25 0.53
N ALA A 577 -29.82 5.40 -0.68
CA ALA A 577 -30.84 6.40 -1.02
C ALA A 577 -31.94 5.82 -1.95
N ASP A 578 -33.19 6.26 -1.80
CA ASP A 578 -34.30 5.82 -2.65
C ASP A 578 -34.32 6.50 -4.05
N GLN A 579 -35.34 6.21 -4.87
CA GLN A 579 -35.47 6.76 -6.23
C GLN A 579 -35.61 8.29 -6.27
N ARG A 580 -35.98 8.93 -5.16
CA ARG A 580 -36.08 10.39 -5.01
C ARG A 580 -34.89 10.98 -4.23
N GLY A 581 -33.86 10.17 -3.97
CA GLY A 581 -32.69 10.56 -3.18
C GLY A 581 -32.94 10.65 -1.67
N ARG A 582 -34.08 10.16 -1.17
CA ARG A 582 -34.44 10.22 0.25
C ARG A 582 -33.84 9.05 1.01
N ILE A 583 -33.47 9.31 2.26
CA ILE A 583 -32.91 8.32 3.19
C ILE A 583 -34.07 7.56 3.84
N ARG A 584 -33.99 6.22 3.88
CA ARG A 584 -34.84 5.41 4.77
C ARG A 584 -34.09 5.18 6.07
N ALA A 585 -34.75 5.37 7.21
CA ALA A 585 -34.20 5.23 8.57
C ALA A 585 -33.86 3.77 8.97
N GLN A 586 -33.54 2.90 8.01
CA GLN A 586 -32.96 1.60 8.31
C GLN A 586 -31.46 1.82 8.47
N ALA A 587 -30.95 1.51 9.67
CA ALA A 587 -29.53 1.60 9.98
C ALA A 587 -28.74 0.79 8.94
N ASP A 588 -28.03 1.48 8.05
CA ASP A 588 -26.85 0.89 7.44
C ASP A 588 -25.88 0.70 8.60
N THR A 589 -25.77 -0.51 9.12
CA THR A 589 -24.80 -0.83 10.17
C THR A 589 -23.41 -0.52 9.63
N ALA A 590 -22.82 0.57 10.09
CA ALA A 590 -21.47 0.96 9.76
C ALA A 590 -20.50 -0.14 10.22
N GLY A 591 -19.73 -0.71 9.29
CA GLY A 591 -18.46 -1.38 9.61
C GLY A 591 -18.47 -2.88 9.95
N GLY A 592 -19.59 -3.59 9.87
CA GLY A 592 -19.57 -5.06 9.86
C GLY A 592 -19.40 -5.60 8.43
N PRO A 593 -18.82 -6.80 8.22
CA PRO A 593 -18.93 -7.49 6.93
C PRO A 593 -20.41 -7.58 6.61
N VAL A 594 -20.85 -6.83 5.60
CA VAL A 594 -22.26 -6.85 5.22
C VAL A 594 -22.48 -8.12 4.41
N LEU A 595 -22.63 -9.21 5.15
CA LEU A 595 -23.08 -10.49 4.65
C LEU A 595 -24.46 -10.24 3.99
N GLN A 596 -24.53 -10.48 2.68
CA GLN A 596 -25.64 -10.03 1.84
C GLN A 596 -26.77 -11.06 1.85
N SER A 597 -27.95 -10.73 2.39
CA SER A 597 -29.09 -11.66 2.33
C SER A 597 -29.68 -11.78 0.91
N GLU A 598 -29.92 -13.01 0.44
CA GLU A 598 -30.47 -13.30 -0.90
C GLU A 598 -31.77 -12.55 -1.21
N ARG A 599 -32.57 -12.19 -0.19
CA ARG A 599 -33.90 -11.59 -0.37
C ARG A 599 -33.92 -10.05 -0.52
N ASN A 600 -32.92 -9.32 0.00
CA ASN A 600 -32.97 -7.85 0.07
C ASN A 600 -31.81 -7.12 -0.65
N SER A 601 -30.68 -7.78 -0.89
CA SER A 601 -29.43 -7.13 -1.31
C SER A 601 -29.05 -7.34 -2.78
N THR A 602 -29.66 -8.32 -3.46
CA THR A 602 -29.21 -8.86 -4.76
C THR A 602 -30.04 -8.41 -5.97
N THR A 603 -31.01 -7.51 -5.79
CA THR A 603 -31.82 -7.00 -6.92
C THR A 603 -31.20 -5.74 -7.53
N ARG A 604 -31.42 -5.50 -8.83
CA ARG A 604 -31.07 -4.24 -9.55
C ARG A 604 -31.48 -3.01 -8.77
N ALA A 605 -32.72 -3.05 -8.26
CA ALA A 605 -33.31 -1.97 -7.50
C ALA A 605 -32.52 -1.65 -6.23
N THR A 606 -31.78 -2.61 -5.67
CA THR A 606 -30.92 -2.42 -4.50
C THR A 606 -29.55 -1.86 -4.89
N LEU A 607 -28.85 -2.41 -5.90
CA LEU A 607 -27.56 -1.86 -6.35
C LEU A 607 -27.71 -0.42 -6.85
N ASP A 608 -28.76 -0.12 -7.61
CA ASP A 608 -29.04 1.23 -8.07
C ASP A 608 -29.27 2.21 -6.90
N ARG A 609 -29.79 1.76 -5.75
CA ARG A 609 -29.95 2.61 -4.55
C ARG A 609 -28.61 2.93 -3.90
N PHE A 610 -27.65 2.01 -3.93
CA PHE A 610 -26.28 2.28 -3.48
C PHE A 610 -25.60 3.29 -4.41
N PHE A 611 -25.65 3.09 -5.73
CA PHE A 611 -25.09 4.08 -6.65
C PHE A 611 -25.73 5.45 -6.51
N ARG A 612 -27.06 5.53 -6.36
CA ARG A 612 -27.74 6.80 -6.03
C ARG A 612 -27.20 7.41 -4.75
N GLY A 613 -27.07 6.64 -3.67
CA GLY A 613 -26.46 7.11 -2.43
C GLY A 613 -25.03 7.63 -2.60
N LEU A 614 -24.20 6.91 -3.36
CA LEU A 614 -22.82 7.31 -3.65
C LEU A 614 -22.73 8.64 -4.38
N ILE A 615 -23.63 8.91 -5.33
CA ILE A 615 -23.61 10.14 -6.15
C ILE A 615 -24.40 11.31 -5.55
N THR A 616 -25.37 11.07 -4.64
CA THR A 616 -26.18 12.16 -4.06
C THR A 616 -25.75 12.56 -2.65
N ARG A 617 -25.05 11.69 -1.91
CA ARG A 617 -24.64 11.99 -0.54
C ARG A 617 -23.29 12.67 -0.50
N ALA A 618 -23.14 13.60 0.43
CA ALA A 618 -21.84 14.18 0.78
C ALA A 618 -20.91 13.11 1.36
N VAL A 619 -19.64 13.17 0.95
CA VAL A 619 -18.56 12.45 1.65
C VAL A 619 -18.28 13.13 2.99
N HIS A 620 -17.73 12.42 3.99
CA HIS A 620 -17.30 13.07 5.22
C HIS A 620 -16.08 13.99 4.98
N ARG A 621 -16.01 15.09 5.72
CA ARG A 621 -14.92 16.07 5.70
C ARG A 621 -14.07 15.87 6.96
N PRO A 622 -12.74 15.67 6.83
CA PRO A 622 -11.88 15.56 8.00
C PRO A 622 -11.92 16.85 8.81
N THR A 623 -12.18 16.73 10.12
CA THR A 623 -12.00 17.82 11.06
C THR A 623 -10.71 17.55 11.84
N ILE A 624 -9.76 18.47 11.76
CA ILE A 624 -8.68 18.48 12.76
C ILE A 624 -9.29 19.15 13.98
N ALA A 625 -9.28 18.46 15.11
CA ALA A 625 -9.49 19.11 16.40
C ALA A 625 -8.42 20.21 16.53
N SER A 626 -8.75 21.44 16.16
CA SER A 626 -7.92 22.57 16.55
C SER A 626 -7.91 22.54 18.06
N SER A 627 -6.75 22.39 18.69
CA SER A 627 -6.59 22.66 20.10
C SER A 627 -7.16 24.06 20.33
N ARG A 628 -8.38 24.15 20.87
CA ARG A 628 -8.86 25.38 21.45
C ARG A 628 -7.93 25.58 22.64
N ASN A 629 -6.96 26.48 22.47
CA ASN A 629 -6.15 26.98 23.57
C ASN A 629 -7.11 27.46 24.66
N ASN A 630 -7.15 26.74 25.77
CA ASN A 630 -7.46 27.29 27.08
C ASN A 630 -6.19 27.16 27.92
#